data_AF-A0A383BYN4-F1
#
_entry.id   AF-A0A383BYN4-F1
#
_cell.length_a   1.000
_cell.length_b   1.000
_cell.length_c   1.000
_cell.angle_alpha   90.00
_cell.angle_beta   90.00
_cell.angle_gamma   90.00
#
_symmetry.space_group_name_H-M   'P 1'
#
loop_
_entity.id
_entity.type
_entity.pdbx_description
1 polymer ?
#
loop_
_entity_poly.entity_id
_entity_poly.type
_entity_poly.pdbx_seq_one_letter_code
_entity_poly.pdbx_strand_id
1 'polypeptide(L)'
;MGTIGRWFKRLRATPGMIMSNVGDGYGSQYHLRWWVNGNQSSLNTHIENAYRTLDLPLIDSIHWVSPIESDGFRELGGMEYFSETGRSDVVNAWTGFWPQSGRPQMWDGWAVVRFKDGTEEILVVEAKANSSEFETPGTGSKGRSRVNILRSLDEAKAFLDVPIDAVWYETYYQFCNRLTALYFLNEQVEVPSRLLMIYFIGD
;
A
#
# COMPACT_ATOMS: atom_id res chain seq x y z
N MET A 1 -5.11 -24.96 9.90
CA MET A 1 -6.16 -24.06 10.44
C MET A 1 -5.48 -22.99 11.28
N GLY A 2 -5.57 -21.73 10.85
CA GLY A 2 -4.93 -20.57 11.48
C GLY A 2 -3.86 -19.97 10.57
N THR A 3 -4.15 -18.82 9.94
CA THR A 3 -3.57 -17.47 10.21
C THR A 3 -4.17 -16.35 9.33
N ILE A 4 -5.49 -16.32 9.08
CA ILE A 4 -6.13 -15.20 8.33
C ILE A 4 -6.37 -13.96 9.25
N GLY A 5 -6.28 -14.13 10.56
CA GLY A 5 -6.78 -13.15 11.54
C GLY A 5 -5.88 -11.95 11.92
N ARG A 6 -4.70 -11.75 11.31
CA ARG A 6 -3.78 -10.67 11.74
C ARG A 6 -3.83 -9.39 10.92
N TRP A 7 -4.58 -9.34 9.82
CA TRP A 7 -4.45 -8.27 8.83
C TRP A 7 -5.54 -7.18 8.86
N PHE A 8 -6.66 -7.40 9.54
CA PHE A 8 -7.76 -6.42 9.55
C PHE A 8 -8.43 -6.31 10.93
N LYS A 9 -8.16 -5.22 11.65
CA LYS A 9 -9.11 -4.65 12.64
C LYS A 9 -9.64 -3.34 12.08
N ARG A 10 -10.95 -3.30 11.80
CA ARG A 10 -11.67 -2.15 11.25
C ARG A 10 -12.06 -1.20 12.39
N LEU A 11 -11.63 0.06 12.34
CA LEU A 11 -12.22 1.13 13.15
C LEU A 11 -13.50 1.60 12.45
N ARG A 12 -14.61 1.70 13.20
CA ARG A 12 -15.91 2.15 12.66
C ARG A 12 -16.01 3.67 12.74
N ALA A 13 -16.34 4.31 11.63
CA ALA A 13 -16.79 5.70 11.60
C ALA A 13 -18.32 5.77 11.82
N THR A 14 -18.76 6.79 12.55
CA THR A 14 -20.16 7.12 12.84
C THR A 14 -20.84 7.79 11.62
N PRO A 15 -22.16 7.60 11.38
CA PRO A 15 -22.82 8.12 10.17
C PRO A 15 -23.16 9.61 10.28
N GLY A 16 -22.85 10.36 9.22
CA GLY A 16 -23.27 11.75 9.02
C GLY A 16 -22.09 12.71 8.82
N MET A 17 -21.45 12.69 7.65
CA MET A 17 -20.35 13.61 7.38
C MET A 17 -20.29 13.94 5.89
N ILE A 18 -20.29 15.25 5.59
CA ILE A 18 -20.23 15.82 4.24
C ILE A 18 -18.75 15.93 3.85
N MET A 19 -18.42 15.57 2.61
CA MET A 19 -17.08 15.58 2.01
C MET A 19 -16.93 16.73 1.00
N SER A 20 -15.72 17.27 0.82
CA SER A 20 -15.46 18.36 -0.13
C SER A 20 -14.79 17.92 -1.46
N ASN A 21 -14.56 18.90 -2.35
CA ASN A 21 -14.13 18.74 -3.75
C ASN A 21 -12.70 19.29 -4.00
N VAL A 22 -12.00 18.69 -4.98
CA VAL A 22 -10.57 18.85 -5.28
C VAL A 22 -10.23 20.10 -6.11
N GLY A 23 -9.19 20.84 -5.68
CA GLY A 23 -8.43 21.80 -6.51
C GLY A 23 -7.36 22.59 -5.71
N ASP A 24 -6.07 22.42 -6.05
CA ASP A 24 -4.89 23.15 -5.54
C ASP A 24 -4.87 23.45 -4.03
N GLY A 25 -4.48 22.45 -3.24
CA GLY A 25 -4.42 22.50 -1.77
C GLY A 25 -5.27 21.43 -1.06
N TYR A 26 -5.83 20.50 -1.83
CA TYR A 26 -6.80 19.48 -1.38
C TYR A 26 -6.43 18.11 -1.99
N GLY A 27 -6.85 17.02 -1.35
CA GLY A 27 -6.65 15.64 -1.78
C GLY A 27 -5.65 14.85 -0.95
N SER A 28 -5.75 13.51 -1.02
CA SER A 28 -4.98 12.60 -0.17
C SER A 28 -3.47 12.76 -0.31
N GLN A 29 -3.00 13.03 -1.53
CA GLN A 29 -1.60 13.25 -1.83
C GLN A 29 -1.03 14.48 -1.12
N TYR A 30 -1.77 15.59 -1.09
CA TYR A 30 -1.36 16.81 -0.40
C TYR A 30 -1.24 16.57 1.11
N HIS A 31 -2.29 15.98 1.70
CA HIS A 31 -2.31 15.68 3.13
C HIS A 31 -1.19 14.73 3.51
N LEU A 32 -0.96 13.67 2.74
CA LEU A 32 0.12 12.73 3.01
C LEU A 32 1.50 13.42 3.00
N ARG A 33 1.78 14.27 2.00
CA ARG A 33 3.03 15.05 1.94
C ARG A 33 3.20 15.94 3.17
N TRP A 34 2.14 16.65 3.57
CA TRP A 34 2.16 17.52 4.74
C TRP A 34 2.39 16.75 6.05
N TRP A 35 1.77 15.58 6.20
CA TRP A 35 1.98 14.74 7.38
C TRP A 35 3.37 14.12 7.42
N VAL A 36 3.87 13.60 6.30
CA VAL A 36 5.18 12.94 6.23
C VAL A 36 6.33 13.94 6.42
N ASN A 37 6.22 15.17 5.91
CA ASN A 37 7.32 16.13 5.91
C ASN A 37 7.18 17.24 6.98
N GLY A 38 5.95 17.63 7.33
CA GLY A 38 5.69 18.71 8.29
C GLY A 38 5.25 18.23 9.68
N ASN A 39 4.67 17.02 9.81
CA ASN A 39 4.08 16.52 11.05
C ASN A 39 4.44 15.06 11.35
N GLN A 40 5.64 14.65 10.94
CA GLN A 40 6.04 13.25 10.93
C GLN A 40 5.94 12.58 12.31
N SER A 41 6.31 13.28 13.39
CA SER A 41 6.23 12.75 14.76
C SER A 41 4.79 12.39 15.16
N SER A 42 3.82 13.22 14.76
CA SER A 42 2.40 12.98 15.04
C SER A 42 1.88 11.81 14.19
N LEU A 43 2.25 11.75 12.90
CA LEU A 43 1.92 10.61 12.03
C LEU A 43 2.48 9.30 12.60
N ASN A 44 3.77 9.30 12.97
CA ASN A 44 4.43 8.13 13.55
C ASN A 44 3.76 7.69 14.86
N THR A 45 3.33 8.63 15.70
CA THR A 45 2.55 8.31 16.91
C THR A 45 1.25 7.57 16.59
N HIS A 46 0.52 7.99 15.54
CA HIS A 46 -0.68 7.27 15.09
C HIS A 46 -0.36 5.85 14.60
N ILE A 47 0.73 5.68 13.85
CA ILE A 47 1.18 4.37 13.37
C ILE A 47 1.56 3.48 14.56
N GLU A 48 2.38 3.96 15.48
CA GLU A 48 2.76 3.22 16.70
C GLU A 48 1.55 2.81 17.55
N ASN A 49 0.56 3.70 17.69
CA ASN A 49 -0.69 3.39 18.39
C ASN A 49 -1.48 2.28 17.67
N ALA A 50 -1.51 2.29 16.33
CA ALA A 50 -2.14 1.23 15.55
C ALA A 50 -1.42 -0.11 15.74
N TYR A 51 -0.09 -0.11 15.74
CA TYR A 51 0.72 -1.32 16.00
C TYR A 51 0.44 -1.89 17.38
N ARG A 52 0.42 -1.05 18.42
CA ARG A 52 0.05 -1.46 19.78
C ARG A 52 -1.37 -2.03 19.85
N THR A 53 -2.33 -1.44 19.14
CA THR A 53 -3.73 -1.93 19.08
C THR A 53 -3.86 -3.30 18.39
N LEU A 54 -2.96 -3.59 17.46
CA LEU A 54 -2.88 -4.83 16.72
C LEU A 54 -1.99 -5.90 17.41
N ASP A 55 -1.40 -5.59 18.57
CA ASP A 55 -0.45 -6.44 19.28
C ASP A 55 0.75 -6.84 18.40
N LEU A 56 1.26 -5.85 17.66
CA LEU A 56 2.45 -5.98 16.81
C LEU A 56 3.72 -5.59 17.59
N PRO A 57 4.92 -6.01 17.11
CA PRO A 57 6.18 -5.65 17.74
C PRO A 57 6.34 -4.14 17.94
N LEU A 58 7.03 -3.76 19.01
CA LEU A 58 7.29 -2.36 19.33
C LEU A 58 8.23 -1.74 18.30
N ILE A 59 7.80 -0.63 17.73
CA ILE A 59 8.59 0.15 16.78
C ILE A 59 9.76 0.82 17.50
N ASP A 60 10.94 0.74 16.89
CA ASP A 60 12.12 1.52 17.24
C ASP A 60 12.16 2.82 16.44
N SER A 61 12.01 2.73 15.12
CA SER A 61 11.99 3.89 14.23
C SER A 61 11.16 3.62 12.96
N ILE A 62 10.63 4.71 12.38
CA ILE A 62 9.95 4.71 11.08
C ILE A 62 10.74 5.63 10.16
N HIS A 63 11.35 5.07 9.13
CA HIS A 63 12.08 5.82 8.12
C HIS A 63 11.24 5.95 6.85
N TRP A 64 10.75 7.16 6.59
CA TRP A 64 10.01 7.46 5.36
C TRP A 64 10.97 7.57 4.17
N VAL A 65 10.63 6.84 3.10
CA VAL A 65 11.35 6.84 1.82
C VAL A 65 10.61 7.70 0.79
N SER A 66 9.28 7.72 0.85
CA SER A 66 8.42 8.53 -0.02
C SER A 66 7.09 8.82 0.69
N PRO A 67 6.48 10.01 0.49
CA PRO A 67 6.97 11.14 -0.30
C PRO A 67 7.91 12.04 0.52
N ILE A 68 9.10 12.37 0.01
CA ILE A 68 10.09 13.20 0.70
C ILE A 68 10.26 14.55 0.01
N GLU A 69 10.25 15.65 0.75
CA GLU A 69 10.31 17.00 0.15
C GLU A 69 11.60 17.25 -0.64
N SER A 70 12.74 16.74 -0.16
CA SER A 70 14.04 16.98 -0.80
C SER A 70 14.20 16.30 -2.17
N ASP A 71 13.37 15.31 -2.52
CA ASP A 71 13.33 14.68 -3.84
C ASP A 71 12.14 15.14 -4.69
N GLY A 72 11.45 16.19 -4.25
CA GLY A 72 10.28 16.74 -4.94
C GLY A 72 9.00 15.91 -4.72
N PHE A 73 8.90 15.18 -3.61
CA PHE A 73 7.78 14.31 -3.27
C PHE A 73 7.56 13.19 -4.30
N ARG A 74 8.65 12.55 -4.73
CA ARG A 74 8.59 11.47 -5.72
C ARG A 74 7.75 10.31 -5.21
N GLU A 75 6.84 9.83 -6.05
CA GLU A 75 6.12 8.57 -5.83
C GLU A 75 6.92 7.39 -6.38
N LEU A 76 7.00 6.31 -5.62
CA LEU A 76 7.72 5.10 -6.05
C LEU A 76 6.86 4.24 -6.98
N GLY A 77 7.47 3.71 -8.02
CA GLY A 77 6.83 2.80 -8.97
C GLY A 77 7.27 1.34 -8.79
N GLY A 78 6.33 0.41 -8.64
CA GLY A 78 6.59 -1.02 -8.60
C GLY A 78 7.50 -1.40 -7.44
N MET A 79 8.70 -1.91 -7.73
CA MET A 79 9.68 -2.34 -6.74
C MET A 79 10.94 -1.46 -6.73
N GLU A 80 10.77 -0.17 -7.08
CA GLU A 80 11.87 0.81 -7.19
C GLU A 80 12.73 0.91 -5.93
N TYR A 81 12.12 0.89 -4.73
CA TYR A 81 12.86 0.84 -3.47
C TYR A 81 13.88 -0.32 -3.41
N PHE A 82 13.48 -1.52 -3.87
CA PHE A 82 14.36 -2.69 -3.87
C PHE A 82 15.45 -2.59 -4.94
N SER A 83 15.17 -1.93 -6.06
CA SER A 83 16.18 -1.62 -7.07
C SER A 83 17.26 -0.68 -6.50
N GLU A 84 16.85 0.37 -5.78
CA GLU A 84 17.74 1.38 -5.20
C GLU A 84 18.58 0.82 -4.03
N THR A 85 18.03 -0.14 -3.29
CA THR A 85 18.71 -0.79 -2.15
C THR A 85 19.49 -2.05 -2.54
N GLY A 86 19.57 -2.38 -3.83
CA GLY A 86 20.38 -3.49 -4.34
C GLY A 86 19.76 -4.89 -4.17
N ARG A 87 18.46 -4.98 -3.84
CA ARG A 87 17.69 -6.22 -3.74
C ARG A 87 17.21 -6.72 -5.11
N SER A 88 18.19 -7.03 -5.96
CA SER A 88 17.96 -7.52 -7.33
C SER A 88 17.16 -8.83 -7.37
N ASP A 89 17.23 -9.65 -6.32
CA ASP A 89 16.41 -10.85 -6.14
C ASP A 89 14.91 -10.54 -6.13
N VAL A 90 14.48 -9.52 -5.38
CA VAL A 90 13.08 -9.07 -5.31
C VAL A 90 12.64 -8.48 -6.65
N VAL A 91 13.48 -7.63 -7.24
CA VAL A 91 13.17 -7.00 -8.54
C VAL A 91 13.00 -8.07 -9.63
N ASN A 92 13.92 -9.04 -9.71
CA ASN A 92 13.85 -10.13 -10.68
C ASN A 92 12.60 -10.98 -10.49
N ALA A 93 12.28 -11.36 -9.25
CA ALA A 93 11.04 -12.09 -8.95
C ALA A 93 9.79 -11.28 -9.36
N TRP A 94 9.78 -9.97 -9.11
CA TRP A 94 8.68 -9.09 -9.52
C TRP A 94 8.51 -9.04 -11.03
N THR A 95 9.59 -9.10 -11.82
CA THR A 95 9.47 -9.14 -13.29
C THR A 95 8.76 -10.37 -13.83
N GLY A 96 8.88 -11.50 -13.14
CA GLY A 96 8.13 -12.73 -13.44
C GLY A 96 6.72 -12.71 -12.87
N PHE A 97 6.49 -11.96 -11.80
CA PHE A 97 5.19 -11.90 -11.13
C PHE A 97 4.25 -10.88 -11.79
N TRP A 98 4.69 -9.66 -12.06
CA TRP A 98 3.85 -8.54 -12.54
C TRP A 98 4.32 -8.00 -13.91
N PRO A 99 3.46 -7.43 -14.77
CA PRO A 99 3.90 -6.85 -16.04
C PRO A 99 4.89 -5.68 -15.87
N GLN A 100 5.88 -5.64 -16.76
CA GLN A 100 6.89 -4.57 -16.82
C GLN A 100 6.62 -3.55 -17.95
N SER A 101 5.56 -3.74 -18.71
CA SER A 101 5.12 -2.84 -19.78
C SER A 101 3.99 -1.94 -19.30
N GLY A 102 4.01 -0.66 -19.69
CA GLY A 102 2.99 0.31 -19.28
C GLY A 102 3.38 1.04 -17.99
N ARG A 103 2.41 1.61 -17.28
CA ARG A 103 2.66 2.27 -15.99
C ARG A 103 2.75 1.21 -14.88
N PRO A 104 3.80 1.23 -14.03
CA PRO A 104 3.88 0.34 -12.88
C PRO A 104 2.79 0.71 -11.85
N GLN A 105 2.62 -0.14 -10.84
CA GLN A 105 1.85 0.25 -9.66
C GLN A 105 2.56 1.43 -8.98
N MET A 106 1.87 2.54 -8.77
CA MET A 106 2.42 3.69 -8.03
C MET A 106 2.03 3.58 -6.56
N TRP A 107 2.89 4.02 -5.65
CA TRP A 107 2.63 4.06 -4.20
C TRP A 107 2.52 5.50 -3.73
N ASP A 108 1.51 5.80 -2.91
CA ASP A 108 1.35 7.14 -2.33
C ASP A 108 2.46 7.41 -1.30
N GLY A 109 2.94 6.36 -0.63
CA GLY A 109 4.10 6.44 0.26
C GLY A 109 4.73 5.08 0.53
N TRP A 110 5.95 5.15 1.07
CA TRP A 110 6.78 3.99 1.40
C TRP A 110 7.63 4.31 2.62
N ALA A 111 7.64 3.42 3.62
CA ALA A 111 8.47 3.56 4.80
C ALA A 111 9.08 2.22 5.21
N VAL A 112 10.22 2.29 5.90
CA VAL A 112 10.88 1.15 6.54
C VAL A 112 10.67 1.29 8.04
N VAL A 113 10.04 0.28 8.64
CA VAL A 113 9.82 0.22 10.09
C VAL A 113 10.88 -0.71 10.66
N ARG A 114 11.66 -0.20 11.61
CA ARG A 114 12.56 -1.01 12.42
C ARG A 114 11.93 -1.25 13.78
N PHE A 115 12.01 -2.48 14.26
CA PHE A 115 11.48 -2.88 15.55
C PHE A 115 12.56 -2.96 16.64
N LYS A 116 12.13 -2.93 17.90
CA LYS A 116 13.02 -3.03 19.06
C LYS A 116 13.76 -4.38 19.16
N ASP A 117 13.27 -5.42 18.50
CA ASP A 117 13.94 -6.72 18.41
C ASP A 117 14.98 -6.80 17.28
N GLY A 118 15.18 -5.71 16.54
CA GLY A 118 16.13 -5.60 15.43
C GLY A 118 15.60 -6.08 14.09
N THR A 119 14.36 -6.58 14.01
CA THR A 119 13.72 -6.92 12.74
C THR A 119 13.20 -5.67 12.03
N GLU A 120 12.93 -5.80 10.73
CA GLU A 120 12.41 -4.73 9.88
C GLU A 120 11.22 -5.20 9.06
N GLU A 121 10.31 -4.28 8.75
CA GLU A 121 9.26 -4.48 7.75
C GLU A 121 9.07 -3.24 6.88
N ILE A 122 8.49 -3.45 5.70
CA ILE A 122 8.09 -2.38 4.80
C ILE A 122 6.65 -1.95 5.10
N LEU A 123 6.43 -0.65 5.21
CA LEU A 123 5.11 -0.04 5.16
C LEU A 123 4.87 0.56 3.77
N VAL A 124 3.98 -0.08 3.02
CA VAL A 124 3.47 0.47 1.75
C VAL A 124 2.19 1.24 2.06
N VAL A 125 2.07 2.46 1.55
CA VAL A 125 0.99 3.39 1.93
C VAL A 125 0.04 3.63 0.76
N GLU A 126 -1.25 3.62 1.06
CA GLU A 126 -2.31 4.16 0.20
C GLU A 126 -3.08 5.20 1.02
N ALA A 127 -3.22 6.40 0.47
CA ALA A 127 -3.93 7.50 1.08
C ALA A 127 -5.18 7.87 0.27
N LYS A 128 -6.30 8.09 0.96
CA LYS A 128 -7.58 8.46 0.36
C LYS A 128 -8.17 9.65 1.11
N ALA A 129 -8.83 10.57 0.40
CA ALA A 129 -9.45 11.76 0.98
C ALA A 129 -10.94 11.92 0.60
N ASN A 130 -11.42 11.17 -0.39
CA ASN A 130 -12.85 11.14 -0.75
C ASN A 130 -13.35 9.71 -0.96
N SER A 131 -14.67 9.50 -0.82
CA SER A 131 -15.25 8.16 -0.99
C SER A 131 -15.30 7.70 -2.45
N SER A 132 -15.22 8.62 -3.41
CA SER A 132 -15.19 8.27 -4.84
C SER A 132 -13.87 7.60 -5.25
N GLU A 133 -12.77 7.86 -4.54
CA GLU A 133 -11.46 7.25 -4.81
C GLU A 133 -11.39 5.75 -4.47
N PHE A 134 -12.41 5.17 -3.83
CA PHE A 134 -12.49 3.73 -3.61
C PHE A 134 -12.91 2.97 -4.87
N GLU A 135 -13.75 3.59 -5.71
CA GLU A 135 -14.17 3.02 -6.99
C GLU A 135 -13.23 3.53 -8.08
N THR A 136 -12.25 2.69 -8.40
CA THR A 136 -11.20 3.02 -9.36
C THR A 136 -11.49 2.36 -10.70
N PRO A 137 -11.12 2.99 -11.82
CA PRO A 137 -11.21 2.33 -13.11
C PRO A 137 -10.50 0.98 -13.10
N GLY A 138 -11.11 -0.01 -13.75
CA GLY A 138 -10.50 -1.31 -13.94
C GLY A 138 -9.21 -1.27 -14.73
N THR A 139 -8.56 -2.43 -14.87
CA THR A 139 -7.33 -2.54 -15.63
C THR A 139 -7.54 -2.17 -17.10
N GLY A 140 -6.87 -1.12 -17.56
CA GLY A 140 -6.80 -0.74 -18.97
C GLY A 140 -5.83 -1.60 -19.79
N SER A 141 -5.18 -2.58 -19.16
CA SER A 141 -4.19 -3.45 -19.81
C SER A 141 -4.82 -4.39 -20.84
N LYS A 142 -4.03 -4.72 -21.87
CA LYS A 142 -4.42 -5.62 -22.97
C LYS A 142 -3.35 -6.68 -23.22
N GLY A 143 -3.70 -7.73 -23.95
CA GLY A 143 -2.76 -8.77 -24.37
C GLY A 143 -2.05 -9.45 -23.20
N ARG A 144 -0.73 -9.65 -23.33
CA ARG A 144 0.09 -10.38 -22.35
C ARG A 144 0.11 -9.70 -20.97
N SER A 145 0.09 -8.38 -20.91
CA SER A 145 0.09 -7.64 -19.64
C SER A 145 -1.20 -7.91 -18.85
N ARG A 146 -2.35 -7.98 -19.54
CA ARG A 146 -3.62 -8.35 -18.90
C ARG A 146 -3.58 -9.78 -18.37
N VAL A 147 -3.09 -10.73 -19.16
CA VAL A 147 -2.96 -12.14 -18.73
C VAL A 147 -2.11 -12.25 -17.46
N ASN A 148 -0.96 -11.56 -17.43
CA ASN A 148 -0.09 -11.57 -16.26
C ASN A 148 -0.78 -10.94 -15.04
N ILE A 149 -1.45 -9.78 -15.19
CA ILE A 149 -2.21 -9.15 -14.09
C ILE A 149 -3.25 -10.12 -13.53
N LEU A 150 -4.10 -10.69 -14.39
CA LEU A 150 -5.17 -11.58 -13.93
C LEU A 150 -4.61 -12.79 -13.19
N ARG A 151 -3.53 -13.40 -13.69
CA ARG A 151 -2.85 -14.50 -13.00
C ARG A 151 -2.35 -14.08 -11.62
N SER A 152 -1.68 -12.94 -11.49
CA SER A 152 -1.19 -12.45 -10.19
C SER A 152 -2.33 -12.18 -9.21
N LEU A 153 -3.43 -11.59 -9.69
CA LEU A 153 -4.63 -11.37 -8.88
C LEU A 153 -5.23 -12.70 -8.43
N ASP A 154 -5.29 -13.71 -9.31
CA ASP A 154 -5.82 -15.03 -8.97
C ASP A 154 -4.96 -15.77 -7.94
N GLU A 155 -3.62 -15.65 -8.03
CA GLU A 155 -2.70 -16.19 -7.01
C GLU A 155 -2.93 -15.53 -5.64
N ALA A 156 -3.07 -14.20 -5.61
CA ALA A 156 -3.37 -13.48 -4.37
C ALA A 156 -4.77 -13.83 -3.81
N LYS A 157 -5.79 -13.98 -4.66
CA LYS A 157 -7.12 -14.43 -4.26
C LYS A 157 -7.07 -15.82 -3.63
N ALA A 158 -6.37 -16.75 -4.27
CA ALA A 158 -6.23 -18.12 -3.77
C ALA A 158 -5.56 -18.15 -2.39
N PHE A 159 -4.52 -17.34 -2.19
CA PHE A 159 -3.86 -17.21 -0.88
C PHE A 159 -4.80 -16.64 0.20
N LEU A 160 -5.62 -15.66 -0.16
CA LEU A 160 -6.56 -15.00 0.75
C LEU A 160 -7.89 -15.76 0.93
N ASP A 161 -8.02 -16.96 0.38
CA ASP A 161 -9.25 -17.77 0.38
C ASP A 161 -10.47 -17.01 -0.19
N VAL A 162 -10.21 -16.19 -1.22
CA VAL A 162 -11.23 -15.43 -1.94
C VAL A 162 -11.76 -16.27 -3.11
N PRO A 163 -13.09 -16.31 -3.35
CA PRO A 163 -13.67 -17.00 -4.49
C PRO A 163 -13.01 -16.62 -5.82
N ILE A 164 -12.71 -17.61 -6.66
CA ILE A 164 -12.00 -17.40 -7.92
C ILE A 164 -12.78 -16.50 -8.90
N ASP A 165 -14.11 -16.49 -8.82
CA ASP A 165 -15.00 -15.67 -9.64
C ASP A 165 -15.15 -14.22 -9.14
N ALA A 166 -14.53 -13.87 -8.00
CA ALA A 166 -14.47 -12.48 -7.55
C ALA A 166 -13.69 -11.61 -8.56
N VAL A 167 -14.34 -10.51 -8.98
CA VAL A 167 -13.82 -9.62 -10.03
C VAL A 167 -12.90 -8.55 -9.43
N TRP A 168 -11.60 -8.84 -9.40
CA TRP A 168 -10.57 -7.96 -8.81
C TRP A 168 -9.95 -6.96 -9.80
N TYR A 169 -10.29 -7.06 -11.08
CA TYR A 169 -9.68 -6.24 -12.15
C TYR A 169 -10.57 -5.09 -12.66
N GLU A 170 -11.70 -4.84 -12.00
CA GLU A 170 -12.69 -3.81 -12.35
C GLU A 170 -12.77 -2.72 -11.26
N THR A 171 -13.93 -2.50 -10.64
CA THR A 171 -14.25 -1.36 -9.77
C THR A 171 -13.27 -1.13 -8.61
N TYR A 172 -12.68 -2.19 -8.05
CA TYR A 172 -11.75 -2.10 -6.91
C TYR A 172 -10.30 -2.43 -7.30
N TYR A 173 -9.94 -2.26 -8.57
CA TYR A 173 -8.67 -2.71 -9.11
C TYR A 173 -7.46 -2.16 -8.37
N GLN A 174 -7.43 -0.86 -8.01
CA GLN A 174 -6.27 -0.32 -7.27
C GLN A 174 -6.10 -1.01 -5.91
N PHE A 175 -7.17 -1.16 -5.14
CA PHE A 175 -7.10 -1.85 -3.84
C PHE A 175 -6.66 -3.31 -4.00
N CYS A 176 -7.20 -4.02 -4.98
CA CYS A 176 -6.82 -5.41 -5.27
C CYS A 176 -5.36 -5.53 -5.71
N ASN A 177 -4.82 -4.54 -6.42
CA ASN A 177 -3.39 -4.47 -6.76
C ASN A 177 -2.52 -4.35 -5.50
N ARG A 178 -2.94 -3.54 -4.51
CA ARG A 178 -2.22 -3.42 -3.22
C ARG A 178 -2.17 -4.75 -2.48
N LEU A 179 -3.29 -5.46 -2.40
CA LEU A 179 -3.34 -6.79 -1.79
C LEU A 179 -2.44 -7.78 -2.53
N THR A 180 -2.42 -7.71 -3.86
CA THR A 180 -1.61 -8.60 -4.70
C THR A 180 -0.12 -8.35 -4.55
N ALA A 181 0.29 -7.08 -4.46
CA ALA A 181 1.68 -6.74 -4.15
C ALA A 181 2.06 -7.15 -2.72
N LEU A 182 1.15 -7.00 -1.75
CA LEU A 182 1.38 -7.43 -0.37
C LEU A 182 1.57 -8.95 -0.27
N TYR A 183 0.76 -9.71 -1.01
CA TYR A 183 0.93 -11.16 -1.18
C TYR A 183 2.30 -11.49 -1.77
N PHE A 184 2.69 -10.83 -2.86
CA PHE A 184 4.01 -11.03 -3.46
C PHE A 184 5.13 -10.80 -2.46
N LEU A 185 5.13 -9.64 -1.78
CA LEU A 185 6.21 -9.28 -0.86
C LEU A 185 6.34 -10.28 0.29
N ASN A 186 5.22 -10.61 0.96
CA ASN A 186 5.27 -11.48 2.14
C ASN A 186 5.46 -12.96 1.78
N GLU A 187 4.81 -13.45 0.72
CA GLU A 187 4.67 -14.89 0.48
C GLU A 187 5.53 -15.41 -0.67
N GLN A 188 5.90 -14.55 -1.64
CA GLN A 188 6.73 -14.98 -2.78
C GLN A 188 8.21 -14.68 -2.58
N VAL A 189 8.53 -13.61 -1.83
CA VAL A 189 9.92 -13.18 -1.61
C VAL A 189 10.27 -12.97 -0.13
N GLU A 190 9.37 -13.32 0.78
CA GLU A 190 9.59 -13.31 2.24
C GLU A 190 10.12 -11.97 2.78
N VAL A 191 9.63 -10.86 2.22
CA VAL A 191 9.90 -9.50 2.71
C VAL A 191 8.73 -9.07 3.59
N PRO A 192 8.90 -9.01 4.93
CA PRO A 192 7.84 -8.59 5.84
C PRO A 192 7.32 -7.22 5.42
N SER A 193 6.03 -7.15 5.11
CA SER A 193 5.43 -5.93 4.60
C SER A 193 4.00 -5.79 5.12
N ARG A 194 3.56 -4.54 5.33
CA ARG A 194 2.15 -4.21 5.60
C ARG A 194 1.68 -3.08 4.71
N LEU A 195 0.37 -3.06 4.52
CA LEU A 195 -0.34 -2.01 3.82
C LEU A 195 -0.96 -1.05 4.83
N LEU A 196 -0.51 0.20 4.84
CA LEU A 196 -1.06 1.28 5.66
C LEU A 196 -2.10 2.05 4.85
N MET A 197 -3.36 1.96 5.25
CA MET A 197 -4.46 2.75 4.71
C MET A 197 -4.63 4.03 5.53
N ILE A 198 -4.45 5.19 4.90
CA ILE A 198 -4.67 6.49 5.54
C ILE A 198 -5.91 7.12 4.92
N TYR A 199 -6.88 7.44 5.77
CA TYR A 199 -8.11 8.13 5.37
C TYR A 199 -8.12 9.53 5.98
N PHE A 200 -7.96 10.53 5.12
CA PHE A 200 -8.17 11.92 5.51
C PHE A 200 -9.66 12.22 5.52
N ILE A 201 -10.12 12.92 6.56
CA ILE A 201 -11.52 13.27 6.76
C ILE A 201 -11.66 14.79 6.91
N GLY A 202 -12.76 15.33 6.39
CA GLY A 202 -13.04 16.76 6.47
C GLY A 202 -12.18 17.62 5.54
N ASP A 203 -11.57 16.99 4.53
CA ASP A 203 -11.06 17.70 3.35
C ASP A 203 -12.23 18.32 2.60
#